data_AF-A0A6A1VKB6-F1
#
_entry.id   AF-A0A6A1VKB6-F1
#
_cell.length_a   1.000
_cell.length_b   1.000
_cell.length_c   1.000
_cell.angle_alpha   90.00
_cell.angle_beta   90.00
_cell.angle_gamma   90.00
#
_symmetry.space_group_name_H-M   'P 1'
#
loop_
_entity.id
_entity.type
_entity.pdbx_description
1 polymer ?
#
loop_
_entity_poly.entity_id
_entity_poly.type
_entity_poly.pdbx_seq_one_letter_code
_entity_poly.pdbx_strand_id
1 'polypeptide(L)'
;MEVLTFEGHLVSLLCQLVQNFCFIQTNLMHFLTVLMSEFATSFRWYTMVHADGSISQTFDFLKEHGLQGFITIWPKPTVTALKIIACYGAFEAALQVLLPGKRVEGPLSPAGNRPVYKANGMAAYIVTLVTYVALWWFKIFNPAVVYDHLGEIFSALIFGSLVFCIFLYIKGHIAPSSTDCGSSGNIIIDFYWGMELYPRIGKHFDIKVFTNCRFGMMSWAVLALTYCIKQHHSRMKLMLLVDPLRFLNSAFIGYGVLKNPFILNLSYPFGLRHRGSTIEDGKIENLKAGVLRGIKSYNSLFYWW
;
A
#
# COMPACT_ATOMS: atom_id res chain seq x y z
N MET A 1 30.31 47.42 6.03
CA MET A 1 29.69 46.38 6.88
C MET A 1 28.28 45.99 6.39
N GLU A 2 27.50 46.90 5.80
CA GLU A 2 26.16 46.60 5.25
C GLU A 2 26.13 45.76 3.96
N VAL A 3 27.20 45.80 3.15
CA VAL A 3 27.25 45.03 1.88
C VAL A 3 27.35 43.52 2.10
N LEU A 4 28.05 43.08 3.16
CA LEU A 4 28.21 41.66 3.52
C LEU A 4 26.90 41.04 4.07
N THR A 5 26.06 41.84 4.73
CA THR A 5 24.75 41.38 5.21
C THR A 5 23.73 41.23 4.07
N PHE A 6 23.84 42.02 3.00
CA PHE A 6 22.94 41.94 1.85
C PHE A 6 23.23 40.70 0.98
N GLU A 7 24.51 40.37 0.74
CA GLU A 7 24.87 39.13 0.04
C GLU A 7 24.47 37.87 0.82
N GLY A 8 24.65 37.85 2.15
CA GLY A 8 24.19 36.75 2.99
C GLY A 8 22.67 36.54 2.95
N HIS A 9 21.90 37.62 2.92
CA HIS A 9 20.43 37.56 2.78
C HIS A 9 20.00 37.08 1.39
N LEU A 10 20.69 37.51 0.33
CA LEU A 10 20.41 37.08 -1.05
C LEU A 10 20.74 35.60 -1.26
N VAL A 11 21.86 35.12 -0.69
CA VAL A 11 22.24 33.70 -0.70
C VAL A 11 21.25 32.87 0.11
N SER A 12 20.79 33.35 1.27
CA SER A 12 19.73 32.67 2.03
C SER A 12 18.41 32.60 1.27
N LEU A 13 18.00 33.68 0.60
CA LEU A 13 16.78 33.73 -0.22
C LEU A 13 16.88 32.82 -1.45
N LEU A 14 18.03 32.80 -2.13
CA LEU A 14 18.30 31.88 -3.24
C LEU A 14 18.31 30.42 -2.79
N CYS A 15 18.93 30.12 -1.65
CA CYS A 15 18.92 28.77 -1.08
C CYS A 15 17.50 28.34 -0.68
N GLN A 16 16.71 29.25 -0.09
CA GLN A 16 15.30 29.02 0.23
C GLN A 16 14.46 28.81 -1.04
N LEU A 17 14.70 29.59 -2.11
CA LEU A 17 14.02 29.45 -3.40
C LEU A 17 14.37 28.13 -4.10
N VAL A 18 15.64 27.73 -4.09
CA VAL A 18 16.08 26.45 -4.65
C VAL A 18 15.52 25.28 -3.84
N GLN A 19 15.52 25.36 -2.51
CA GLN A 19 14.87 24.37 -1.66
C GLN A 19 13.36 24.30 -1.91
N ASN A 20 12.68 25.43 -2.02
CA ASN A 20 11.25 25.49 -2.31
C ASN A 20 10.94 24.93 -3.72
N PHE A 21 11.76 25.23 -4.72
CA PHE A 21 11.60 24.71 -6.08
C PHE A 21 11.82 23.19 -6.13
N CYS A 22 12.90 22.69 -5.52
CA CYS A 22 13.19 21.26 -5.43
C CYS A 22 12.11 20.52 -4.64
N PHE A 23 11.60 21.13 -3.57
CA PHE A 23 10.49 20.61 -2.77
C PHE A 23 9.19 20.53 -3.59
N ILE A 24 8.81 21.59 -4.30
CA ILE A 24 7.62 21.60 -5.17
C ILE A 24 7.74 20.54 -6.27
N GLN A 25 8.89 20.46 -6.94
CA GLN A 25 9.14 19.47 -7.99
C GLN A 25 9.05 18.04 -7.46
N THR A 26 9.63 17.79 -6.30
CA THR A 26 9.57 16.49 -5.62
C THR A 26 8.13 16.14 -5.25
N ASN A 27 7.37 17.07 -4.67
CA ASN A 27 5.98 16.84 -4.25
C ASN A 27 5.04 16.58 -5.43
N LEU A 28 5.23 17.32 -6.52
CA LEU A 28 4.45 17.13 -7.74
C LEU A 28 4.71 15.74 -8.34
N MET A 29 5.96 15.27 -8.34
CA MET A 29 6.31 13.93 -8.83
C MET A 29 5.68 12.81 -7.99
N HIS A 30 5.64 12.95 -6.66
CA HIS A 30 4.96 11.98 -5.78
C HIS A 30 3.44 11.94 -6.02
N PHE A 31 2.81 13.11 -6.19
CA PHE A 31 1.38 13.17 -6.49
C PHE A 31 1.07 12.57 -7.88
N LEU A 32 1.87 12.90 -8.89
CA LEU A 32 1.73 12.34 -10.23
C LEU A 32 1.93 10.83 -10.25
N THR A 33 2.88 10.29 -9.50
CA THR A 33 3.10 8.83 -9.44
C THR A 33 1.90 8.08 -8.85
N VAL A 34 1.25 8.61 -7.80
CA VAL A 34 0.01 8.01 -7.27
C VAL A 34 -1.04 7.96 -8.38
N LEU A 35 -1.33 9.10 -9.01
CA LEU A 35 -2.35 9.14 -10.07
C LEU A 35 -2.02 8.18 -11.21
N MET A 36 -0.78 8.18 -11.70
CA MET A 36 -0.36 7.31 -12.80
C MET A 36 -0.47 5.82 -12.44
N SER A 37 -0.20 5.45 -11.19
CA SER A 37 -0.32 4.05 -10.75
C SER A 37 -1.77 3.53 -10.80
N GLU A 38 -2.75 4.39 -10.48
CA GLU A 38 -4.16 4.02 -10.53
C GLU A 38 -4.68 3.94 -11.97
N PHE A 39 -4.29 4.88 -12.83
CA PHE A 39 -4.58 4.81 -14.27
C PHE A 39 -3.98 3.55 -14.90
N ALA A 40 -2.73 3.21 -14.56
CA ALA A 40 -2.06 2.03 -15.07
C ALA A 40 -2.76 0.73 -14.63
N THR A 41 -3.34 0.68 -13.43
CA THR A 41 -4.06 -0.49 -12.92
C THR A 41 -5.36 -0.73 -13.68
N SER A 42 -6.18 0.32 -13.84
CA SER A 42 -7.42 0.25 -14.63
C SER A 42 -7.16 -0.11 -16.08
N PHE A 43 -6.13 0.49 -16.69
CA PHE A 43 -5.72 0.18 -18.06
C PHE A 43 -5.26 -1.28 -18.20
N ARG A 44 -4.41 -1.77 -17.30
CA ARG A 44 -3.91 -3.15 -17.32
C ARG A 44 -5.05 -4.16 -17.17
N TRP A 45 -6.00 -3.90 -16.27
CA TRP A 45 -7.16 -4.76 -16.10
C TRP A 45 -7.98 -4.84 -17.40
N TYR A 46 -8.28 -3.69 -18.02
CA TYR A 46 -9.03 -3.63 -19.27
C TYR A 46 -8.31 -4.38 -20.41
N THR A 47 -7.01 -4.15 -20.59
CA THR A 47 -6.21 -4.87 -21.60
C THR A 47 -6.25 -6.37 -21.41
N MET A 48 -6.16 -6.85 -20.17
CA MET A 48 -6.15 -8.29 -19.87
C MET A 48 -7.52 -8.96 -20.02
N VAL A 49 -8.62 -8.23 -19.80
CA VAL A 49 -9.98 -8.79 -19.84
C VAL A 49 -10.65 -8.60 -21.20
N HIS A 50 -10.44 -7.45 -21.86
CA HIS A 50 -11.16 -7.06 -23.07
C HIS A 50 -10.32 -7.06 -24.34
N ALA A 51 -8.99 -7.04 -24.22
CA ALA A 51 -8.07 -7.02 -25.36
C ALA A 51 -7.14 -8.25 -25.41
N ASP A 52 -7.50 -9.34 -24.70
CA ASP A 52 -6.74 -10.58 -24.61
C ASP A 52 -5.24 -10.40 -24.28
N GLY A 53 -4.90 -9.33 -23.55
CA GLY A 53 -3.51 -8.98 -23.19
C GLY A 53 -2.75 -8.18 -24.24
N SER A 54 -3.37 -7.79 -25.36
CA SER A 54 -2.75 -6.97 -26.42
C SER A 54 -2.83 -5.47 -26.11
N ILE A 55 -1.67 -4.87 -25.90
CA ILE A 55 -1.55 -3.42 -25.65
C ILE A 55 -1.95 -2.62 -26.90
N SER A 56 -1.62 -3.11 -28.10
CA SER A 56 -1.94 -2.43 -29.36
C SER A 56 -3.44 -2.25 -29.52
N GLN A 57 -4.22 -3.32 -29.33
CA GLN A 57 -5.67 -3.28 -29.47
C GLN A 57 -6.33 -2.33 -28.47
N THR A 58 -5.77 -2.24 -27.25
CA THR A 58 -6.28 -1.28 -26.25
C THR A 58 -6.00 0.16 -26.68
N PHE A 59 -4.83 0.42 -27.28
CA PHE A 59 -4.47 1.74 -27.78
C PHE A 59 -5.28 2.14 -29.01
N ASP A 60 -5.54 1.19 -29.91
CA ASP A 60 -6.40 1.38 -31.09
C ASP A 60 -7.83 1.72 -30.65
N PHE A 61 -8.37 1.00 -29.66
CA PHE A 61 -9.68 1.29 -29.06
C PHE A 61 -9.75 2.70 -28.44
N LEU A 62 -8.70 3.10 -27.70
CA LEU A 62 -8.60 4.45 -27.12
C LEU A 62 -8.53 5.54 -28.19
N LYS A 63 -7.82 5.27 -29.30
CA LYS A 63 -7.70 6.19 -30.43
C LYS A 63 -9.03 6.38 -31.14
N GLU A 64 -9.84 5.33 -31.25
CA GLU A 64 -11.17 5.37 -31.88
C GLU A 64 -12.24 6.04 -31.00
N HIS A 65 -12.25 5.74 -29.69
CA HIS A 65 -13.32 6.19 -28.78
C HIS A 65 -12.96 7.43 -27.96
N GLY A 66 -11.71 7.89 -28.00
CA GLY A 66 -11.22 9.09 -27.32
C GLY A 66 -11.56 9.11 -25.83
N LEU A 67 -12.10 10.24 -25.36
CA LEU A 67 -12.47 10.44 -23.95
C LEU A 67 -13.58 9.49 -23.46
N GLN A 68 -14.50 9.06 -24.34
CA GLN A 68 -15.55 8.10 -23.96
C GLN A 68 -14.98 6.69 -23.77
N GLY A 69 -13.95 6.34 -24.54
CA GLY A 69 -13.17 5.11 -24.33
C GLY A 69 -12.52 5.08 -22.95
N PHE A 70 -11.92 6.19 -22.52
CA PHE A 70 -11.33 6.31 -21.18
C PHE A 70 -12.35 6.15 -20.04
N ILE A 71 -13.54 6.77 -20.17
CA ILE A 71 -14.60 6.63 -19.15
C ILE A 71 -15.13 5.19 -19.10
N THR A 72 -15.19 4.52 -20.25
CA THR A 72 -15.65 3.13 -20.35
C THR A 72 -14.64 2.14 -19.77
N ILE A 73 -13.34 2.42 -19.92
CA ILE A 73 -12.25 1.64 -19.31
C ILE A 73 -12.30 1.71 -17.79
N TRP A 74 -12.83 2.80 -17.21
CA TRP A 74 -12.90 2.96 -15.76
C TRP A 74 -14.12 2.24 -15.18
N PRO A 75 -13.95 1.07 -14.53
CA PRO A 75 -15.07 0.39 -13.92
C PRO A 75 -15.66 1.25 -12.81
N LYS A 76 -16.98 1.34 -12.70
CA LYS A 76 -17.63 2.09 -11.62
C LYS A 76 -17.70 1.22 -10.36
N PRO A 77 -17.43 1.76 -9.17
CA PRO A 77 -17.56 0.99 -7.95
C PRO A 77 -19.02 0.61 -7.73
N THR A 78 -19.29 -0.67 -7.50
CA THR A 78 -20.64 -1.17 -7.23
C THR A 78 -20.82 -1.51 -5.76
N VAL A 79 -22.09 -1.54 -5.34
CA VAL A 79 -22.46 -1.95 -3.98
C VAL A 79 -22.03 -3.39 -3.68
N THR A 80 -22.04 -4.26 -4.70
CA THR A 80 -21.60 -5.66 -4.56
C THR A 80 -20.10 -5.74 -4.28
N ALA A 81 -19.27 -5.01 -5.04
CA ALA A 81 -17.83 -4.95 -4.83
C ALA A 81 -17.48 -4.40 -3.43
N LEU A 82 -18.16 -3.31 -3.02
CA LEU A 82 -18.02 -2.73 -1.68
C LEU A 82 -18.37 -3.72 -0.57
N LYS A 83 -19.46 -4.49 -0.72
CA LYS A 83 -19.84 -5.54 0.24
C LYS A 83 -18.78 -6.63 0.33
N ILE A 84 -18.25 -7.11 -0.80
CA ILE A 84 -17.19 -8.14 -0.82
C ILE A 84 -15.95 -7.63 -0.08
N ILE A 85 -15.49 -6.43 -0.40
CA ILE A 85 -14.33 -5.78 0.23
C ILE A 85 -14.56 -5.59 1.72
N ALA A 86 -15.73 -5.07 2.12
CA ALA A 86 -16.06 -4.81 3.51
C ALA A 86 -16.16 -6.10 4.34
N CYS A 87 -16.83 -7.14 3.82
CA CYS A 87 -16.93 -8.44 4.48
C CYS A 87 -15.55 -9.09 4.64
N TYR A 88 -14.72 -9.07 3.58
CA TYR A 88 -13.37 -9.60 3.62
C TYR A 88 -12.48 -8.82 4.60
N GLY A 89 -12.50 -7.48 4.54
CA GLY A 89 -11.75 -6.63 5.44
C GLY A 89 -12.17 -6.80 6.91
N ALA A 90 -13.46 -6.92 7.18
CA ALA A 90 -13.97 -7.18 8.53
C ALA A 90 -13.54 -8.55 9.05
N PHE A 91 -13.57 -9.58 8.19
CA PHE A 91 -13.10 -10.92 8.54
C PHE A 91 -11.61 -10.91 8.89
N GLU A 92 -10.77 -10.31 8.06
CA GLU A 92 -9.33 -10.19 8.31
C GLU A 92 -9.02 -9.35 9.57
N ALA A 93 -9.80 -8.29 9.81
CA ALA A 93 -9.65 -7.47 11.00
C ALA A 93 -10.02 -8.26 12.27
N ALA A 94 -11.08 -9.07 12.21
CA ALA A 94 -11.47 -9.97 13.29
C ALA A 94 -10.39 -11.01 13.54
N LEU A 95 -9.82 -11.64 12.51
CA LEU A 95 -8.72 -12.59 12.66
C LEU A 95 -7.48 -11.96 13.29
N GLN A 96 -7.14 -10.71 12.92
CA GLN A 96 -6.01 -10.00 13.52
C GLN A 96 -6.15 -9.85 15.04
N VAL A 97 -7.35 -9.51 15.52
CA VAL A 97 -7.62 -9.27 16.94
C VAL A 97 -7.82 -10.59 17.70
N LEU A 98 -8.70 -11.45 17.18
CA LEU A 98 -9.19 -12.64 17.89
C LEU A 98 -8.17 -13.78 17.91
N LEU A 99 -7.43 -14.03 16.81
CA LEU A 99 -6.55 -15.20 16.76
C LEU A 99 -5.38 -15.07 17.72
N PRO A 100 -5.13 -16.06 18.61
CA PRO A 100 -4.00 -16.05 19.53
C PRO A 100 -2.67 -16.06 18.75
N GLY A 101 -1.64 -15.47 19.35
CA GLY A 101 -0.33 -15.35 18.72
C GLY A 101 0.69 -14.82 19.71
N LYS A 102 1.95 -15.15 19.49
CA LYS A 102 3.05 -14.73 20.37
C LYS A 102 3.24 -13.22 20.28
N ARG A 103 3.54 -12.58 21.41
CA ARG A 103 3.88 -11.16 21.47
C ARG A 103 5.28 -10.97 20.89
N VAL A 104 5.42 -10.10 19.91
CA VAL A 104 6.69 -9.76 19.25
C VAL A 104 6.88 -8.26 19.31
N GLU A 105 8.06 -7.81 19.69
CA GLU A 105 8.39 -6.39 19.77
C GLU A 105 9.12 -5.95 18.50
N GLY A 106 8.67 -4.85 17.91
CA GLY A 106 9.29 -4.23 16.75
C GLY A 106 10.58 -3.48 17.09
N PRO A 107 11.21 -2.88 16.06
CA PRO A 107 12.36 -2.02 16.25
C PRO A 107 12.00 -0.75 17.03
N LEU A 108 12.99 -0.16 17.70
CA LEU A 108 12.83 1.11 18.41
C LEU A 108 12.68 2.24 17.41
N SER A 109 11.59 3.00 17.52
CA SER A 109 11.38 4.18 16.69
C SER A 109 12.36 5.31 17.04
N PRO A 110 12.53 6.33 16.18
CA PRO A 110 13.38 7.49 16.46
C PRO A 110 12.95 8.26 17.72
N ALA A 111 11.64 8.26 18.04
CA ALA A 111 11.13 8.86 19.27
C ALA A 111 11.21 7.92 20.50
N GLY A 112 11.84 6.75 20.36
CA GLY A 112 12.07 5.79 21.45
C GLY A 112 10.88 4.86 21.73
N ASN A 113 9.84 4.85 20.91
CA ASN A 113 8.70 3.95 21.10
C ASN A 113 9.00 2.56 20.54
N ARG A 114 8.54 1.53 21.27
CA ARG A 114 8.65 0.13 20.81
C ARG A 114 7.27 -0.44 20.51
N PRO A 115 6.89 -0.58 19.23
CA PRO A 115 5.59 -1.13 18.89
C PRO A 115 5.56 -2.63 19.18
N VAL A 116 4.47 -3.07 19.79
CA VAL A 116 4.23 -4.46 20.16
C VAL A 116 3.20 -5.05 19.22
N TYR A 117 3.50 -6.23 18.69
CA TYR A 117 2.68 -6.95 17.70
C TYR A 117 2.34 -8.35 18.17
N LYS A 118 1.32 -8.93 17.52
CA LYS A 118 0.89 -10.31 17.71
C LYS A 118 1.28 -11.10 16.47
N ALA A 119 2.16 -12.09 16.63
CA ALA A 119 2.58 -12.98 15.56
C ALA A 119 1.52 -14.06 15.30
N ASN A 120 0.43 -13.68 14.64
CA ASN A 120 -0.65 -14.56 14.18
C ASN A 120 -0.78 -14.55 12.64
N GLY A 121 0.29 -14.18 11.92
CA GLY A 121 0.35 -14.12 10.45
C GLY A 121 -0.13 -15.41 9.79
N MET A 122 0.58 -16.50 10.06
CA MET A 122 0.32 -17.81 9.46
C MET A 122 -0.99 -18.44 9.89
N ALA A 123 -1.35 -18.29 11.17
CA ALA A 123 -2.62 -18.80 11.69
C ALA A 123 -3.79 -18.16 10.91
N ALA A 124 -3.77 -16.85 10.74
CA ALA A 124 -4.80 -16.16 9.95
C ALA A 124 -4.76 -16.59 8.49
N TYR A 125 -3.58 -16.69 7.86
CA TYR A 125 -3.47 -17.12 6.46
C TYR A 125 -4.12 -18.49 6.22
N ILE A 126 -3.81 -19.48 7.06
CA ILE A 126 -4.40 -20.82 6.95
C ILE A 126 -5.91 -20.77 7.19
N VAL A 127 -6.35 -20.05 8.22
CA VAL A 127 -7.79 -19.90 8.53
C VAL A 127 -8.53 -19.24 7.38
N THR A 128 -7.97 -18.20 6.75
CA THR A 128 -8.57 -17.52 5.60
C THR A 128 -8.72 -18.46 4.41
N LEU A 129 -7.66 -19.19 4.03
CA LEU A 129 -7.73 -20.12 2.91
C LEU A 129 -8.69 -21.28 3.17
N VAL A 130 -8.62 -21.90 4.35
CA VAL A 130 -9.53 -22.99 4.74
C VAL A 130 -10.97 -22.52 4.75
N THR A 131 -11.25 -21.34 5.31
CA THR A 131 -12.59 -20.75 5.32
C THR A 131 -13.06 -20.48 3.89
N TYR A 132 -12.20 -19.93 3.02
CA TYR A 132 -12.55 -19.63 1.64
C TYR A 132 -12.90 -20.89 0.83
N VAL A 133 -12.09 -21.95 0.97
CA VAL A 133 -12.35 -23.25 0.32
C VAL A 133 -13.59 -23.93 0.91
N ALA A 134 -13.79 -23.86 2.23
CA ALA A 134 -14.97 -24.41 2.88
C ALA A 134 -16.25 -23.73 2.40
N LEU A 135 -16.26 -22.40 2.31
CA LEU A 135 -17.41 -21.63 1.80
C LEU A 135 -17.78 -22.04 0.36
N TRP A 136 -16.79 -22.32 -0.48
CA TRP A 136 -17.00 -22.85 -1.82
C TRP A 136 -17.51 -24.30 -1.83
N TRP A 137 -16.94 -25.17 -0.98
CA TRP A 137 -17.32 -26.57 -0.88
C TRP A 137 -18.77 -26.73 -0.41
N PHE A 138 -19.17 -25.96 0.61
CA PHE A 138 -20.55 -25.92 1.13
C PHE A 138 -21.51 -25.12 0.25
N LYS A 139 -21.07 -24.58 -0.90
CA LYS A 139 -21.88 -23.78 -1.85
C LYS A 139 -22.53 -22.54 -1.24
N ILE A 140 -22.03 -22.06 -0.10
CA ILE A 140 -22.52 -20.85 0.59
C ILE A 140 -22.10 -19.60 -0.20
N PHE A 141 -20.90 -19.63 -0.76
CA PHE A 141 -20.35 -18.54 -1.56
C PHE A 141 -19.73 -19.11 -2.84
N ASN A 142 -19.95 -18.44 -3.97
CA ASN A 142 -19.29 -18.79 -5.22
C ASN A 142 -18.11 -17.82 -5.46
N PRO A 143 -16.84 -18.29 -5.34
CA PRO A 143 -15.66 -17.48 -5.61
C PRO A 143 -15.65 -16.84 -6.99
N ALA A 144 -16.33 -17.44 -7.98
CA ALA A 144 -16.43 -16.87 -9.32
C ALA A 144 -17.00 -15.44 -9.34
N VAL A 145 -17.85 -15.08 -8.37
CA VAL A 145 -18.39 -13.71 -8.23
C VAL A 145 -17.28 -12.69 -8.04
N VAL A 146 -16.21 -13.04 -7.32
CA VAL A 146 -15.05 -12.15 -7.12
C VAL A 146 -14.30 -11.91 -8.42
N TYR A 147 -14.20 -12.94 -9.28
CA TYR A 147 -13.60 -12.80 -10.61
C TYR A 147 -14.47 -11.93 -11.53
N ASP A 148 -15.78 -12.18 -11.53
CA ASP A 148 -16.72 -11.49 -12.42
C ASP A 148 -16.84 -9.99 -12.09
N HIS A 149 -16.71 -9.62 -10.81
CA HIS A 149 -16.73 -8.24 -10.33
C HIS A 149 -15.33 -7.65 -10.08
N LEU A 150 -14.26 -8.25 -10.60
CA LEU A 150 -12.88 -7.85 -10.27
C LEU A 150 -12.58 -6.38 -10.64
N GLY A 151 -13.07 -5.90 -11.79
CA GLY A 151 -12.89 -4.51 -12.19
C GLY A 151 -13.56 -3.54 -11.22
N GLU A 152 -14.78 -3.85 -10.80
CA GLU A 152 -15.54 -3.04 -9.82
C GLU A 152 -14.86 -3.03 -8.45
N ILE A 153 -14.25 -4.17 -8.05
CA ILE A 153 -13.44 -4.29 -6.84
C ILE A 153 -12.20 -3.39 -6.93
N PHE A 154 -11.46 -3.40 -8.04
CA PHE A 154 -10.30 -2.50 -8.20
C PHE A 154 -10.71 -1.04 -8.10
N SER A 155 -11.77 -0.63 -8.79
CA SER A 155 -12.27 0.74 -8.68
C SER A 155 -12.67 1.10 -7.25
N ALA A 156 -13.41 0.23 -6.56
CA ALA A 156 -13.80 0.45 -5.18
C ALA A 156 -12.61 0.52 -4.23
N LEU A 157 -11.53 -0.24 -4.48
CA LEU A 157 -10.29 -0.17 -3.71
C LEU A 157 -9.49 1.11 -3.99
N ILE A 158 -9.47 1.61 -5.22
CA ILE A 158 -8.83 2.89 -5.58
C ILE A 158 -9.54 4.05 -4.87
N PHE A 159 -10.86 4.13 -4.98
CA PHE A 159 -11.62 5.16 -4.26
C PHE A 159 -11.52 4.96 -2.74
N GLY A 160 -11.56 3.71 -2.28
CA GLY A 160 -11.42 3.34 -0.87
C GLY A 160 -10.07 3.73 -0.28
N SER A 161 -8.97 3.56 -1.01
CA SER A 161 -7.62 3.91 -0.57
C SER A 161 -7.47 5.43 -0.40
N LEU A 162 -8.02 6.22 -1.33
CA LEU A 162 -8.03 7.68 -1.21
C LEU A 162 -8.81 8.15 0.03
N VAL A 163 -10.02 7.62 0.23
CA VAL A 163 -10.83 7.92 1.44
C VAL A 163 -10.10 7.47 2.71
N PHE A 164 -9.44 6.31 2.67
CA PHE A 164 -8.68 5.78 3.78
C PHE A 164 -7.45 6.63 4.14
N CYS A 165 -6.73 7.16 3.14
CA CYS A 165 -5.63 8.09 3.35
C CYS A 165 -6.12 9.41 3.98
N ILE A 166 -7.28 9.93 3.54
CA ILE A 166 -7.90 11.10 4.18
C ILE A 166 -8.22 10.81 5.65
N PHE A 167 -8.78 9.64 5.94
CA PHE A 167 -9.07 9.22 7.30
C PHE A 167 -7.79 9.17 8.17
N LEU A 168 -6.69 8.58 7.66
CA LEU A 168 -5.41 8.53 8.39
C LEU A 168 -4.81 9.91 8.61
N TYR A 169 -4.93 10.80 7.62
CA TYR A 169 -4.50 12.19 7.75
C TYR A 169 -5.25 12.91 8.87
N ILE A 170 -6.59 12.85 8.87
CA ILE A 170 -7.43 13.46 9.92
C ILE A 170 -7.11 12.86 11.30
N LYS A 171 -7.00 11.53 11.36
CA LYS A 171 -6.69 10.81 12.59
C LYS A 171 -5.33 11.23 13.18
N GLY A 172 -4.32 11.41 12.35
CA GLY A 172 -2.99 11.87 12.79
C GLY A 172 -2.99 13.27 13.43
N HIS A 173 -3.93 14.14 13.05
CA HIS A 173 -4.10 15.47 13.66
C HIS A 173 -4.92 15.45 14.95
N ILE A 174 -5.97 14.62 15.02
CA ILE A 174 -6.92 14.64 16.14
C ILE A 174 -6.48 13.72 17.28
N ALA A 175 -6.00 12.52 16.96
CA ALA A 175 -5.75 11.45 17.92
C ALA A 175 -4.48 10.64 17.55
N PRO A 176 -3.29 11.26 17.67
CA PRO A 176 -2.03 10.57 17.39
C PRO A 176 -1.82 9.40 18.36
N SER A 177 -1.40 8.24 17.83
CA SER A 177 -1.26 7.02 18.64
C SER A 177 0.03 6.97 19.47
N SER A 178 1.04 7.76 19.10
CA SER A 178 2.36 7.79 19.73
C SER A 178 3.07 9.11 19.45
N THR A 179 4.22 9.34 20.10
CA THR A 179 5.07 10.51 19.83
C THR A 179 5.76 10.47 18.46
N ASP A 180 5.67 9.35 17.72
CA ASP A 180 6.12 9.23 16.32
C ASP A 180 5.10 9.80 15.32
N CYS A 181 4.43 10.89 15.70
CA CYS A 181 3.55 11.66 14.83
C CYS A 181 4.20 13.00 14.47
N GLY A 182 4.08 13.43 13.22
CA GLY A 182 4.64 14.71 12.78
C GLY A 182 4.02 15.19 11.47
N SER A 183 3.92 16.51 11.34
CA SER A 183 3.52 17.19 10.11
C SER A 183 4.74 17.85 9.48
N SER A 184 4.86 17.74 8.15
CA SER A 184 5.83 18.47 7.36
C SER A 184 5.42 19.94 7.12
N GLY A 185 4.18 20.31 7.44
CA GLY A 185 3.59 21.62 7.15
C GLY A 185 2.99 21.75 5.75
N ASN A 186 3.10 20.72 4.90
CA ASN A 186 2.47 20.65 3.59
C ASN A 186 1.45 19.51 3.53
N ILE A 187 0.19 19.85 3.27
CA ILE A 187 -0.95 18.91 3.22
C ILE A 187 -0.70 17.77 2.22
N ILE A 188 -0.08 18.06 1.06
CA ILE A 188 0.15 17.05 0.01
C ILE A 188 1.16 15.99 0.47
N ILE A 189 2.20 16.40 1.17
CA ILE A 189 3.23 15.49 1.69
C ILE A 189 2.68 14.68 2.84
N ASP A 190 1.99 15.34 3.77
CA ASP A 190 1.40 14.69 4.92
C ASP A 190 0.33 13.67 4.51
N PHE A 191 -0.36 13.91 3.40
CA PHE A 191 -1.27 12.95 2.77
C PHE A 191 -0.53 11.77 2.13
N TYR A 192 0.57 12.01 1.41
CA TYR A 192 1.33 10.97 0.71
C TYR A 192 2.14 10.08 1.67
N TRP A 193 2.87 10.69 2.61
CA TRP A 193 3.74 9.98 3.56
C TRP A 193 2.98 9.47 4.79
N GLY A 194 1.87 10.11 5.13
CA GLY A 194 1.17 9.87 6.39
C GLY A 194 1.80 10.61 7.57
N MET A 195 0.98 10.86 8.58
CA MET A 195 1.33 11.65 9.77
C MET A 195 1.89 10.81 10.91
N GLU A 196 1.60 9.50 10.93
CA GLU A 196 1.98 8.57 11.99
C GLU A 196 2.79 7.40 11.42
N LEU A 197 3.90 7.04 12.07
CA LEU A 197 4.73 5.90 11.63
C LEU A 197 4.03 4.53 11.86
N TYR A 198 3.32 4.40 12.99
CA TYR A 198 2.58 3.21 13.39
C TYR A 198 1.16 3.59 13.83
N PRO A 199 0.26 3.90 12.89
CA PRO A 199 -1.10 4.30 13.24
C PRO A 199 -1.86 3.11 13.83
N ARG A 200 -2.40 3.31 15.04
CA ARG A 200 -3.21 2.29 15.75
C ARG A 200 -4.63 2.77 15.96
N ILE A 201 -5.57 1.83 15.95
CA ILE A 201 -6.95 2.03 16.40
C ILE A 201 -7.08 1.29 17.74
N GLY A 202 -7.14 2.03 18.83
CA GLY A 202 -7.08 1.47 20.17
C GLY A 202 -5.74 0.77 20.46
N LYS A 203 -5.74 -0.19 21.41
CA LYS A 203 -4.51 -0.82 21.92
C LYS A 203 -4.02 -2.01 21.07
N HIS A 204 -4.93 -2.68 20.38
CA HIS A 204 -4.69 -4.00 19.80
C HIS A 204 -4.71 -4.03 18.26
N PHE A 205 -5.19 -2.97 17.60
CA PHE A 205 -5.31 -2.93 16.15
C PHE A 205 -4.28 -1.99 15.55
N ASP A 206 -3.29 -2.56 14.86
CA ASP A 206 -2.30 -1.82 14.09
C ASP A 206 -2.74 -1.79 12.63
N ILE A 207 -2.91 -0.58 12.10
CA ILE A 207 -3.45 -0.36 10.76
C ILE A 207 -2.46 -0.82 9.70
N LYS A 208 -1.16 -0.58 9.90
CA LYS A 208 -0.13 -0.91 8.92
C LYS A 208 0.01 -2.42 8.74
N VAL A 209 -0.06 -3.16 9.84
CA VAL A 209 -0.09 -4.64 9.80
C VAL A 209 -1.37 -5.12 9.11
N PHE A 210 -2.51 -4.49 9.40
CA PHE A 210 -3.78 -4.85 8.78
C PHE A 210 -3.74 -4.66 7.26
N THR A 211 -3.41 -3.46 6.77
CA THR A 211 -3.46 -3.15 5.34
C THR A 211 -2.44 -3.95 4.54
N ASN A 212 -1.19 -4.01 4.99
CA ASN A 212 -0.13 -4.67 4.23
C ASN A 212 -0.22 -6.20 4.34
N CYS A 213 -0.34 -6.72 5.57
CA CYS A 213 -0.16 -8.16 5.80
C CYS A 213 -1.47 -8.95 5.77
N ARG A 214 -2.57 -8.38 6.27
CA ARG A 214 -3.87 -9.08 6.34
C ARG A 214 -4.66 -8.84 5.09
N PHE A 215 -5.06 -7.59 4.89
CA PHE A 215 -5.88 -7.21 3.77
C PHE A 215 -5.16 -7.42 2.43
N GLY A 216 -3.95 -6.86 2.26
CA GLY A 216 -3.19 -6.94 1.01
C GLY A 216 -2.66 -8.34 0.69
N MET A 217 -1.66 -8.82 1.45
CA MET A 217 -0.99 -10.09 1.13
C MET A 217 -1.94 -11.30 1.14
N MET A 218 -2.93 -11.38 2.03
CA MET A 218 -3.86 -12.53 2.00
C MET A 218 -4.82 -12.45 0.81
N SER A 219 -5.16 -11.25 0.32
CA SER A 219 -6.00 -11.11 -0.87
C SER A 219 -5.35 -11.76 -2.08
N TRP A 220 -4.02 -11.67 -2.21
CA TRP A 220 -3.32 -12.29 -3.33
C TRP A 220 -3.48 -13.80 -3.36
N ALA A 221 -3.43 -14.47 -2.21
CA ALA A 221 -3.65 -15.91 -2.12
C ALA A 221 -5.11 -16.29 -2.37
N VAL A 222 -6.06 -15.51 -1.83
CA VAL A 222 -7.50 -15.71 -2.08
C VAL A 222 -7.82 -15.53 -3.56
N LEU A 223 -7.30 -14.49 -4.22
CA LEU A 223 -7.47 -14.25 -5.65
C LEU A 223 -6.89 -15.40 -6.47
N ALA A 224 -5.69 -15.90 -6.13
CA ALA A 224 -5.12 -17.06 -6.81
C ALA A 224 -6.06 -18.28 -6.78
N LEU A 225 -6.65 -18.59 -5.62
CA LEU A 225 -7.66 -19.64 -5.50
C LEU A 225 -8.91 -19.36 -6.34
N THR A 226 -9.41 -18.12 -6.30
CA THR A 226 -10.57 -17.69 -7.11
C THR A 226 -10.35 -17.96 -8.60
N TYR A 227 -9.17 -17.62 -9.12
CA TYR A 227 -8.84 -17.88 -10.52
C TYR A 227 -8.82 -19.37 -10.83
N CYS A 228 -8.23 -20.20 -9.97
CA CYS A 228 -8.22 -21.66 -10.14
C CYS A 228 -9.64 -22.24 -10.15
N ILE A 229 -10.52 -21.77 -9.26
CA ILE A 229 -11.92 -22.23 -9.19
C ILE A 229 -12.68 -21.79 -10.45
N LYS A 230 -12.54 -20.54 -10.88
CA LYS A 230 -13.17 -20.04 -12.11
C LYS A 230 -12.71 -20.85 -13.33
N GLN A 231 -11.42 -21.14 -13.42
CA GLN A 231 -10.83 -21.94 -14.50
C GLN A 231 -11.38 -23.37 -14.52
N HIS A 232 -11.51 -24.02 -13.37
CA HIS A 232 -12.14 -25.34 -13.24
C HIS A 232 -13.59 -25.33 -13.76
N HIS A 233 -14.36 -24.27 -13.45
CA HIS A 233 -15.73 -24.12 -13.94
C HIS A 233 -15.82 -23.88 -15.46
N SER A 234 -14.92 -23.07 -16.03
CA SER A 234 -14.96 -22.68 -17.45
C SER A 234 -14.30 -23.67 -18.43
N ARG A 235 -13.73 -24.79 -17.96
CA ARG A 235 -13.02 -25.81 -18.77
C ARG A 235 -12.00 -25.25 -19.78
N MET A 236 -11.42 -24.07 -19.53
CA MET A 236 -10.41 -23.49 -20.43
C MET A 236 -9.10 -24.27 -20.29
N LYS A 237 -8.70 -24.97 -21.35
CA LYS A 237 -7.48 -25.81 -21.43
C LYS A 237 -6.17 -25.00 -21.50
N LEU A 238 -6.23 -23.70 -21.82
CA LEU A 238 -5.08 -22.92 -22.30
C LEU A 238 -4.26 -22.22 -21.19
N MET A 239 -4.11 -22.83 -20.01
CA MET A 239 -3.39 -22.16 -18.91
C MET A 239 -2.71 -23.10 -17.90
N LEU A 240 -2.43 -24.36 -18.27
CA LEU A 240 -1.69 -25.33 -17.42
C LEU A 240 -0.27 -24.85 -17.02
N LEU A 241 0.26 -23.80 -17.67
CA LEU A 241 1.56 -23.20 -17.39
C LEU A 241 1.52 -22.10 -16.31
N VAL A 242 0.33 -21.57 -15.98
CA VAL A 242 0.20 -20.46 -15.01
C VAL A 242 -0.20 -20.97 -13.62
N ASP A 243 -0.76 -22.17 -13.52
CA ASP A 243 -1.05 -22.82 -12.24
C ASP A 243 0.21 -23.00 -11.36
N PRO A 244 1.39 -23.43 -11.90
CA PRO A 244 2.63 -23.49 -11.12
C PRO A 244 3.11 -22.11 -10.65
N LEU A 245 3.00 -21.08 -11.51
CA LEU A 245 3.40 -19.70 -11.19
C LEU A 245 2.52 -19.08 -10.10
N ARG A 246 1.22 -19.33 -10.15
CA ARG A 246 0.25 -18.91 -9.13
C ARG A 246 0.49 -19.62 -7.81
N PHE A 247 0.77 -20.93 -7.87
CA PHE A 247 1.11 -21.72 -6.70
C PHE A 247 2.44 -21.25 -6.08
N LEU A 248 3.45 -20.98 -6.91
CA LEU A 248 4.73 -20.43 -6.49
C LEU A 248 4.56 -19.04 -5.85
N ASN A 249 3.76 -18.15 -6.42
CA ASN A 249 3.43 -16.87 -5.80
C ASN A 249 2.71 -17.05 -4.46
N SER A 250 1.73 -17.95 -4.37
CA SER A 250 1.06 -18.24 -3.10
C SER A 250 2.00 -18.83 -2.03
N ALA A 251 2.99 -19.62 -2.44
CA ALA A 251 4.03 -20.15 -1.57
C ALA A 251 5.01 -19.06 -1.13
N PHE A 252 5.40 -18.14 -2.03
CA PHE A 252 6.19 -16.96 -1.70
C PHE A 252 5.47 -16.01 -0.75
N ILE A 253 4.15 -15.81 -0.93
CA ILE A 253 3.33 -15.04 0.00
C ILE A 253 3.30 -15.71 1.37
N GLY A 254 3.07 -17.03 1.42
CA GLY A 254 3.16 -17.81 2.66
C GLY A 254 4.53 -17.65 3.33
N TYR A 255 5.62 -17.62 2.55
CA TYR A 255 6.96 -17.35 3.05
C TYR A 255 7.15 -15.92 3.57
N GLY A 256 6.61 -14.91 2.89
CA GLY A 256 6.60 -13.52 3.34
C GLY A 256 5.82 -13.34 4.65
N VAL A 257 4.69 -14.05 4.80
CA VAL A 257 3.90 -14.09 6.03
C VAL A 257 4.64 -14.84 7.14
N LEU A 258 5.41 -15.89 6.84
CA LEU A 258 6.28 -16.60 7.79
C LEU A 258 7.41 -15.69 8.33
N LYS A 259 8.01 -14.87 7.46
CA LYS A 259 9.06 -13.91 7.82
C LYS A 259 8.53 -12.54 8.26
N ASN A 260 7.33 -12.49 8.85
CA ASN A 260 6.72 -11.30 9.46
C ASN A 260 7.66 -10.39 10.29
N PRO A 261 8.68 -10.86 11.05
CA PRO A 261 9.60 -9.95 11.75
C PRO A 261 10.44 -9.03 10.82
N PHE A 262 10.55 -9.32 9.52
CA PHE A 262 11.29 -8.47 8.57
C PHE A 262 10.47 -7.26 8.07
N ILE A 263 9.16 -7.41 7.86
CA ILE A 263 8.26 -6.31 7.42
C ILE A 263 8.19 -5.18 8.48
N LEU A 264 8.45 -5.51 9.74
CA LEU A 264 8.53 -4.55 10.84
C LEU A 264 9.80 -3.68 10.81
N ASN A 265 10.87 -4.12 10.15
CA ASN A 265 12.14 -3.39 10.05
C ASN A 265 12.23 -2.47 8.81
N LEU A 266 11.21 -2.49 7.94
CA LEU A 266 11.19 -1.86 6.62
C LEU A 266 10.89 -0.34 6.62
N SER A 267 11.10 0.36 7.73
CA SER A 267 10.63 1.76 7.87
C SER A 267 11.69 2.70 8.43
N TYR A 268 12.75 2.91 7.66
CA TYR A 268 13.57 4.12 7.80
C TYR A 268 13.97 4.63 6.42
N PRO A 269 13.26 5.65 5.94
CA PRO A 269 13.98 6.80 5.42
C PRO A 269 13.35 8.12 5.88
N PHE A 270 14.21 9.05 6.30
CA PHE A 270 13.93 10.44 6.70
C PHE A 270 13.25 10.68 8.06
N GLY A 271 13.99 11.39 8.93
CA GLY A 271 13.50 11.85 10.23
C GLY A 271 12.38 12.86 10.06
N LEU A 272 11.25 12.59 10.72
CA LEU A 272 10.20 13.57 10.96
C LEU A 272 10.83 14.80 11.64
N ARG A 273 10.60 15.98 11.06
CA ARG A 273 11.10 17.24 11.62
C ARG A 273 10.36 17.53 12.93
N HIS A 274 10.97 17.22 14.06
CA HIS A 274 10.44 17.62 15.36
C HIS A 274 10.39 19.15 15.45
N ARG A 275 9.26 19.67 15.91
CA ARG A 275 9.06 21.09 16.21
C ARG A 275 9.96 21.45 17.39
N GLY A 276 11.17 21.98 17.13
CA GLY A 276 11.98 22.66 18.15
C GLY A 276 13.49 22.39 18.27
N SER A 277 14.15 21.59 17.42
CA SER A 277 15.62 21.40 17.57
C SER A 277 16.45 22.18 16.56
N THR A 278 17.23 23.14 17.05
CA THR A 278 18.36 23.78 16.35
C THR A 278 19.36 22.72 15.84
N ILE A 279 19.89 22.95 14.65
CA ILE A 279 20.74 22.01 13.92
C ILE A 279 22.19 22.22 14.40
N GLU A 280 22.76 21.24 15.11
CA GLU A 280 24.20 21.11 15.31
C GLU A 280 24.81 20.23 14.21
N ASP A 281 25.98 20.65 13.72
CA ASP A 281 26.65 20.15 12.50
C ASP A 281 26.98 18.64 12.50
N GLY A 282 26.98 17.97 13.67
CA GLY A 282 27.17 16.52 13.79
C GLY A 282 25.99 15.66 13.30
N LYS A 283 24.82 16.24 13.02
CA LYS A 283 23.65 15.51 12.49
C LYS A 283 23.70 15.25 10.98
N ILE A 284 24.51 15.99 10.23
CA ILE A 284 24.55 15.90 8.75
C ILE A 284 25.19 14.59 8.27
N GLU A 285 26.22 14.08 8.95
CA GLU A 285 26.82 12.78 8.62
C GLU A 285 25.90 11.61 8.94
N ASN A 286 25.16 11.69 10.04
CA ASN A 286 24.15 10.69 10.39
C ASN A 286 22.95 10.70 9.42
N LEU A 287 22.57 11.88 8.90
CA LEU A 287 21.61 12.04 7.82
C LEU A 287 22.11 11.38 6.52
N LYS A 288 23.36 11.61 6.11
CA LYS A 288 23.98 10.96 4.94
C LYS A 288 24.04 9.44 5.08
N ALA A 289 24.41 8.93 6.26
CA ALA A 289 24.43 7.50 6.55
C ALA A 289 23.02 6.88 6.63
N GLY A 290 22.02 7.65 7.04
CA GLY A 290 20.61 7.27 7.02
C GLY A 290 20.05 7.19 5.60
N VAL A 291 20.37 8.16 4.74
CA VAL A 291 20.00 8.19 3.31
C VAL A 291 20.63 7.02 2.56
N LEU A 292 21.92 6.74 2.76
CA LEU A 292 22.60 5.59 2.13
C LEU A 292 22.04 4.24 2.58
N ARG A 293 21.62 4.11 3.84
CA ARG A 293 20.92 2.90 4.35
C ARG A 293 19.50 2.78 3.80
N GLY A 294 18.78 3.89 3.66
CA GLY A 294 17.48 3.96 3.00
C GLY A 294 17.55 3.53 1.53
N ILE A 295 18.56 4.02 0.78
CA ILE A 295 18.79 3.65 -0.63
C ILE A 295 19.14 2.16 -0.77
N LYS A 296 19.94 1.58 0.13
CA LYS A 296 20.22 0.13 0.13
C LYS A 296 18.99 -0.71 0.45
N SER A 297 18.12 -0.25 1.35
CA SER A 297 16.84 -0.91 1.67
C SER A 297 15.83 -0.82 0.51
N TYR A 298 15.78 0.33 -0.18
CA TYR A 298 14.96 0.54 -1.38
C TYR A 298 15.41 -0.35 -2.55
N ASN A 299 16.73 -0.50 -2.75
CA ASN A 299 17.25 -1.42 -3.76
C ASN A 299 16.89 -2.88 -3.45
N SER A 300 16.86 -3.29 -2.17
CA SER A 300 16.38 -4.61 -1.76
C SER A 300 14.89 -4.83 -2.03
N LEU A 301 14.07 -3.77 -2.02
CA LEU A 301 12.65 -3.84 -2.38
C LEU A 301 12.52 -4.21 -3.86
N PHE A 302 13.29 -3.58 -4.74
CA PHE A 302 13.23 -3.83 -6.19
C PHE A 302 13.69 -5.24 -6.61
N TYR A 303 14.49 -5.91 -5.78
CA TYR A 303 14.89 -7.31 -6.03
C TYR A 303 13.80 -8.34 -5.70
N TRP A 304 12.68 -7.93 -5.08
CA TRP A 304 11.56 -8.81 -4.69
C TRP A 304 10.19 -8.34 -5.21
N TRP A 305 10.17 -7.40 -6.16
CA TRP A 305 9.00 -6.99 -6.94
C TRP A 305 9.21 -7.30 -8.42
#